data_AF-A0A969XGH2-F1
#
_entry.id   AF-A0A969XGH2-F1
#
_cell.length_a   1.000
_cell.length_b   1.000
_cell.length_c   1.000
_cell.angle_alpha   90.00
_cell.angle_beta   90.00
_cell.angle_gamma   90.00
#
_symmetry.space_group_name_H-M   'P 1'
#
loop_
_entity.id
_entity.type
_entity.pdbx_description
1 polymer ?
#
loop_
_entity_poly.entity_id
_entity_poly.type
_entity_poly.pdbx_seq_one_letter_code
_entity_poly.pdbx_strand_id
1 'polypeptide(L)' 'DTPVWVFHGAKDEVVPLEHSMAMADALERAGGNVRLTVYPEAGHDAWTETYDNPALYEWFLQHALALAGDEQ' A
#
# COMPACT_ATOMS: atom_id res chain seq x y z
N ASP A 1 -10.72 1.31 11.35
CA ASP A 1 -10.12 1.75 10.09
C ASP A 1 -8.86 0.92 9.86
N THR A 2 -8.58 0.51 8.63
CA THR A 2 -7.43 -0.35 8.31
C THR A 2 -6.48 0.45 7.41
N PRO A 3 -5.28 0.81 7.87
CA PRO A 3 -4.35 1.57 7.06
C PRO A 3 -3.86 0.72 5.87
N VAL A 4 -3.77 1.33 4.68
CA VAL A 4 -3.43 0.65 3.42
C VAL A 4 -2.19 1.29 2.83
N TRP A 5 -1.20 0.46 2.46
CA TRP A 5 -0.04 0.90 1.69
C TRP A 5 0.04 0.07 0.40
N VAL A 6 -0.27 0.72 -0.72
CA VAL A 6 -0.28 0.16 -2.07
C VAL A 6 1.10 0.34 -2.70
N PHE A 7 1.54 -0.68 -3.45
CA PHE A 7 2.80 -0.68 -4.19
C PHE A 7 2.54 -1.12 -5.63
N HIS A 8 3.13 -0.44 -6.62
CA HIS A 8 2.97 -0.77 -8.03
C HIS A 8 4.22 -0.45 -8.84
N GLY A 9 4.48 -1.20 -9.92
CA GLY A 9 5.57 -0.91 -10.86
C GLY A 9 5.10 -0.03 -12.01
N ALA A 10 5.79 1.07 -12.31
CA ALA A 10 5.40 1.98 -13.39
C ALA A 10 5.50 1.35 -14.78
N LYS A 11 6.25 0.26 -14.92
CA LYS A 11 6.45 -0.48 -16.17
C LYS A 11 5.70 -1.82 -16.18
N ASP A 12 4.70 -1.98 -15.31
CA ASP A 12 3.88 -3.18 -15.30
C ASP A 12 3.02 -3.26 -16.57
N GLU A 13 3.34 -4.21 -17.45
CA GLU A 13 2.60 -4.48 -18.71
C GLU A 13 1.48 -5.52 -18.51
N VAL A 14 1.37 -6.14 -17.33
CA VAL A 14 0.37 -7.16 -16.99
C VAL A 14 -0.83 -6.51 -16.29
N VAL A 15 -0.57 -5.62 -15.32
CA VAL A 15 -1.60 -4.88 -14.59
C VAL A 15 -1.34 -3.39 -14.70
N PRO A 16 -2.20 -2.63 -15.42
CA PRO A 16 -2.06 -1.19 -15.57
C PRO A 16 -2.00 -0.45 -14.22
N LEU A 17 -1.06 0.50 -14.10
CA LEU A 17 -0.84 1.33 -12.90
C LEU A 17 -2.12 2.08 -12.47
N GLU A 18 -2.96 2.44 -13.43
CA GLU A 18 -4.21 3.16 -13.22
C GLU A 18 -5.16 2.43 -12.27
N HIS A 19 -5.09 1.09 -12.19
CA HIS A 19 -5.91 0.32 -11.25
C HIS A 19 -5.53 0.60 -9.79
N SER A 20 -4.24 0.62 -9.49
CA SER A 20 -3.73 0.97 -8.16
C SER A 20 -3.97 2.43 -7.82
N MET A 21 -3.82 3.34 -8.79
CA MET A 21 -4.15 4.76 -8.62
C MET A 21 -5.64 4.97 -8.32
N ALA A 22 -6.53 4.33 -9.08
CA ALA A 22 -7.98 4.45 -8.89
C ALA A 22 -8.43 3.92 -7.52
N MET A 23 -7.82 2.82 -7.04
CA MET A 23 -8.08 2.27 -5.72
C MET A 23 -7.61 3.20 -4.61
N ALA A 24 -6.38 3.72 -4.71
CA ALA A 24 -5.83 4.64 -3.72
C ALA A 24 -6.67 5.92 -3.60
N ASP A 25 -7.05 6.50 -4.74
CA ASP A 25 -7.91 7.68 -4.82
C ASP A 25 -9.34 7.41 -4.28
N ALA A 26 -9.89 6.21 -4.51
CA ALA A 26 -11.17 5.82 -3.91
C ALA A 26 -11.09 5.69 -2.37
N LEU A 27 -10.02 5.10 -1.84
CA LEU A 27 -9.79 4.97 -0.40
C LEU A 27 -9.57 6.35 0.24
N GLU A 28 -8.80 7.23 -0.38
CA GLU A 28 -8.56 8.59 0.09
C GLU A 28 -9.87 9.39 0.14
N ARG A 29 -10.70 9.33 -0.91
CA ARG A 29 -12.03 9.96 -0.92
C ARG A 29 -12.99 9.42 0.14
N ALA A 30 -12.84 8.16 0.53
CA ALA A 30 -13.62 7.57 1.60
C ALA A 30 -13.12 7.97 3.01
N GLY A 31 -12.05 8.77 3.09
CA GLY A 31 -11.44 9.19 4.35
C GLY A 31 -10.52 8.14 4.98
N GLY A 32 -10.11 7.13 4.21
CA GLY A 32 -9.19 6.08 4.67
C GLY A 32 -7.73 6.55 4.72
N ASN A 33 -6.95 5.94 5.62
CA ASN A 33 -5.50 6.14 5.67
C ASN A 33 -4.81 5.28 4.59
N VAL A 34 -4.54 5.89 3.44
CA VAL A 34 -3.95 5.21 2.29
C VAL A 34 -2.65 5.88 1.83
N ARG A 35 -1.68 5.06 1.45
CA ARG A 35 -0.43 5.47 0.78
C ARG A 35 -0.25 4.66 -0.50
N LEU A 36 0.27 5.30 -1.55
CA LEU A 36 0.69 4.64 -2.79
C LEU A 36 2.18 4.90 -3.03
N THR A 37 2.95 3.85 -3.26
CA THR A 37 4.33 3.91 -3.77
C THR A 37 4.35 3.36 -5.19
N VAL A 38 4.92 4.11 -6.12
CA VAL A 38 5.15 3.67 -7.50
C VAL A 38 6.63 3.57 -7.75
N TYR A 39 7.11 2.38 -8.12
CA TYR A 39 8.50 2.16 -8.48
C TYR A 39 8.70 2.48 -9.97
N PRO A 40 9.51 3.48 -10.33
CA PRO A 40 9.58 3.98 -11.70
C PRO A 40 10.15 2.96 -12.69
N GLU A 41 10.99 2.05 -12.20
CA GLU A 41 11.71 1.07 -13.03
C GLU A 41 11.16 -0.35 -12.92
N ALA A 42 10.33 -0.64 -11.92
CA ALA A 42 9.77 -1.97 -11.74
C ALA A 42 8.67 -2.28 -12.76
N GLY A 43 8.68 -3.51 -13.27
CA GLY A 43 7.59 -4.10 -14.04
C GLY A 43 6.54 -4.73 -13.13
N HIS A 44 6.00 -5.88 -13.54
CA HIS A 44 5.01 -6.61 -12.75
C HIS A 44 5.54 -7.03 -11.36
N ASP A 45 6.83 -7.37 -11.27
CA ASP A 45 7.50 -7.67 -10.00
C ASP A 45 7.85 -6.40 -9.21
N ALA A 46 6.83 -5.74 -8.67
CA ALA A 46 6.99 -4.66 -7.70
C ALA A 46 7.21 -5.17 -6.26
N TRP A 47 6.97 -6.46 -6.02
CA TRP A 47 7.05 -7.04 -4.68
C TRP A 47 8.49 -7.30 -4.24
N THR A 48 9.42 -7.60 -5.15
CA THR A 48 10.84 -7.74 -4.81
C THR A 48 11.37 -6.47 -4.12
N GLU A 49 11.23 -5.30 -4.76
CA GLU A 49 11.66 -4.03 -4.17
C GLU A 49 10.88 -3.68 -2.89
N THR A 50 9.59 -4.06 -2.83
CA THR A 50 8.75 -3.83 -1.65
C THR A 50 9.18 -4.66 -0.44
N TYR A 51 9.49 -5.94 -0.63
CA TYR A 51 9.94 -6.81 0.46
C TYR A 51 11.41 -6.54 0.85
N ASP A 52 12.21 -5.98 -0.05
CA ASP A 52 13.57 -5.51 0.28
C ASP A 52 13.58 -4.17 1.04
N ASN A 53 12.42 -3.51 1.23
CA ASN A 53 12.29 -2.23 1.91
C ASN A 53 12.06 -2.41 3.43
N PRO A 54 13.04 -2.06 4.31
CA PRO A 54 12.87 -2.17 5.76
C PRO A 54 11.70 -1.36 6.32
N ALA A 55 11.35 -0.24 5.67
CA ALA A 55 10.26 0.62 6.10
C ALA A 55 8.88 -0.07 6.00
N LEU A 56 8.74 -1.11 5.15
CA LEU A 56 7.53 -1.92 5.11
C LEU A 56 7.32 -2.65 6.45
N TYR A 57 8.38 -3.27 6.97
CA TYR A 57 8.31 -4.02 8.22
C TYR A 57 8.14 -3.09 9.42
N GLU A 58 8.84 -1.95 9.44
CA GLU A 58 8.62 -0.90 10.44
C GLU A 58 7.17 -0.42 10.44
N TRP A 59 6.60 -0.21 9.25
CA TRP A 59 5.20 0.17 9.10
C TRP A 59 4.24 -0.92 9.60
N PHE A 60 4.47 -2.19 9.28
CA PHE A 60 3.64 -3.28 9.82
C PHE A 60 3.67 -3.31 11.35
N LEU A 61 4.83 -3.10 11.97
CA LEU A 61 4.96 -3.12 13.43
C LEU A 61 4.33 -1.90 14.12
N GLN A 62 3.99 -0.84 13.38
CA GLN A 62 3.24 0.31 13.90
C GLN A 62 1.74 0.07 13.98
N HIS A 63 1.23 -0.97 13.31
CA HIS A 63 -0.20 -1.24 13.21
C HIS A 63 -0.55 -2.56 13.88
N ALA A 64 -1.53 -2.51 14.78
CA ALA A 64 -2.13 -3.69 15.37
C ALA A 64 -3.64 -3.63 15.12
N LEU A 65 -4.28 -4.78 14.98
CA LEU A 65 -5.73 -4.83 15.09
C LEU A 65 -6.09 -4.35 16.50
N ALA A 66 -6.93 -3.32 16.59
CA ALA A 66 -7.58 -3.01 17.85
C ALA A 66 -8.35 -4.26 18.28
N LEU A 67 -7.99 -4.84 19.42
CA LEU A 67 -8.79 -5.90 20.02
C LEU A 67 -10.12 -5.27 20.45
N ALA A 68 -11.23 -5.94 20.14
CA ALA A 68 -12.55 -5.52 20.61
C ALA A 68 -12.54 -5.50 22.14
N GLY A 69 -12.38 -4.32 22.74
CA GLY A 69 -12.29 -4.15 24.20
C GLY A 69 -11.41 -2.98 24.68
N ASP A 70 -10.53 -2.45 23.84
CA ASP A 70 -9.64 -1.32 24.22
C ASP A 70 -10.27 0.04 23.88
N GLU A 71 -11.53 0.26 24.29
CA GLU A 71 -12.05 1.61 24.49
C GLU A 71 -11.91 1.95 25.99
N GLN A 72 -11.07 2.93 26.29
CA GLN A 72 -11.00 3.61 27.58
C GLN A 72 -11.91 4.83 27.55
#